data_AF-A0AAE0PHU0-F1
#
_entry.id   AF-A0AAE0PHU0-F1
#
_cell.length_a   1.000
_cell.length_b   1.000
_cell.length_c   1.000
_cell.angle_alpha   90.00
_cell.angle_beta   90.00
_cell.angle_gamma   90.00
#
_symmetry.space_group_name_H-M   'P 1'
#
loop_
_entity.id
_entity.type
_entity.pdbx_description
1 polymer ?
#
loop_
_entity_poly.entity_id
_entity_poly.type
_entity_poly.pdbx_seq_one_letter_code
_entity_poly.pdbx_strand_id
1 'polypeptide(L)'
;MDLPTEIHLLITEHLIYPDALAMKHVNGYFYNLVDTGVCKKVEWLFDCRRLHLGCPNDTRCDLGSDLRFCRGSVKLLMQRWREHNECEARPGLGCVVYSTSRCVHRRKLKYRVKRLMRLKLTIDLPLLILALLVVLGAWWAVPLFCG
;
A
#
# COMPACT_ATOMS: atom_id res chain seq x y z
N MET A 1 -31.89 1.30 17.54
CA MET A 1 -31.70 -0.17 17.59
C MET A 1 -33.02 -0.75 17.12
N ASP A 2 -33.29 -0.57 15.83
CA ASP A 2 -34.68 -0.58 15.34
C ASP A 2 -34.96 -1.83 14.50
N LEU A 3 -33.92 -2.65 14.27
CA LEU A 3 -34.05 -3.95 13.64
C LEU A 3 -34.14 -5.06 14.71
N PRO A 4 -34.86 -6.15 14.40
CA PRO A 4 -34.85 -7.35 15.23
C PRO A 4 -33.45 -7.96 15.40
N THR A 5 -33.22 -8.67 16.50
CA THR A 5 -31.93 -9.30 16.82
C THR A 5 -31.51 -10.31 15.77
N GLU A 6 -32.46 -11.00 15.15
CA GLU A 6 -32.23 -11.96 14.07
C GLU A 6 -31.58 -11.29 12.86
N ILE A 7 -32.02 -10.06 12.54
CA ILE A 7 -31.44 -9.29 11.44
C ILE A 7 -30.06 -8.77 11.82
N HIS A 8 -29.87 -8.34 13.07
CA HIS A 8 -28.54 -7.98 13.55
C HIS A 8 -27.56 -9.17 13.47
N LEU A 9 -27.98 -10.37 13.88
CA LEU A 9 -27.18 -11.59 13.76
C LEU A 9 -26.78 -11.85 12.31
N LEU A 10 -27.76 -11.81 11.40
CA LEU A 10 -27.53 -12.04 9.98
C LEU A 10 -26.55 -11.01 9.40
N ILE A 11 -26.66 -9.73 9.75
CA ILE A 11 -25.70 -8.70 9.34
C ILE A 11 -24.30 -9.03 9.87
N THR A 12 -24.18 -9.36 11.16
CA THR A 12 -22.87 -9.60 11.81
C THR A 12 -22.14 -10.84 11.30
N GLU A 13 -22.89 -11.85 10.85
CA GLU A 13 -22.34 -13.06 10.25
C GLU A 13 -21.58 -12.74 8.95
N HIS A 14 -22.09 -11.80 8.16
CA HIS A 14 -21.51 -11.39 6.87
C HIS A 14 -20.35 -10.40 7.00
N LEU A 15 -20.04 -9.90 8.21
CA LEU A 15 -18.93 -8.98 8.42
C LEU A 15 -17.59 -9.71 8.40
N ILE A 16 -16.64 -9.14 7.66
CA ILE A 16 -15.22 -9.51 7.74
C ILE A 16 -14.65 -9.10 9.11
N TYR A 17 -13.55 -9.74 9.51
CA TYR A 17 -12.96 -9.55 10.84
C TYR A 17 -12.77 -8.08 11.27
N PRO A 18 -12.20 -7.17 10.46
CA PRO A 18 -12.02 -5.77 10.87
C PRO A 18 -13.32 -5.04 11.17
N ASP A 19 -14.36 -5.30 10.37
CA ASP A 19 -15.65 -4.64 10.50
C ASP A 19 -16.47 -5.25 11.64
N ALA A 20 -16.38 -6.58 11.83
CA ALA A 20 -16.95 -7.28 12.97
C ALA A 20 -16.34 -6.76 14.29
N LEU A 21 -15.01 -6.62 14.34
CA LEU A 21 -14.33 -6.07 15.52
C LEU A 21 -14.74 -4.61 15.78
N ALA A 22 -14.84 -3.79 14.73
CA ALA A 22 -15.32 -2.42 14.87
C ALA A 22 -16.74 -2.38 15.44
N MET A 23 -17.65 -3.20 14.91
CA MET A 23 -19.05 -3.29 15.36
C MET A 23 -19.15 -3.73 16.83
N LYS A 24 -18.33 -4.69 17.25
CA LYS A 24 -18.23 -5.16 18.63
C LYS A 24 -17.95 -4.02 19.63
N HIS A 25 -17.17 -3.03 19.21
CA HIS A 25 -16.80 -1.87 20.04
C HIS A 25 -17.72 -0.66 19.92
N VAL A 26 -18.83 -0.75 19.16
CA VAL A 26 -19.80 0.34 19.05
C VAL A 26 -20.65 0.49 20.32
N ASN A 27 -21.12 -0.62 20.89
CA ASN A 27 -21.90 -0.63 22.14
C ASN A 27 -21.90 -2.01 22.81
N GLY A 28 -22.41 -2.09 24.04
CA GLY A 28 -22.45 -3.33 24.82
C GLY A 28 -23.34 -4.44 24.24
N TYR A 29 -24.40 -4.09 23.50
CA TYR A 29 -25.25 -5.10 22.83
C TYR A 29 -24.46 -5.82 21.73
N PHE A 30 -23.81 -5.08 20.84
CA PHE A 30 -22.96 -5.67 19.79
C PHE A 30 -21.71 -6.34 20.36
N TYR A 31 -21.20 -5.87 21.50
CA TYR A 31 -20.06 -6.52 22.14
C TYR A 31 -20.32 -8.00 22.46
N ASN A 32 -21.55 -8.31 22.86
CA ASN A 32 -21.98 -9.66 23.21
C ASN A 32 -22.57 -10.43 22.02
N LEU A 33 -23.08 -9.73 21.00
CA LEU A 33 -23.71 -10.35 19.84
C LEU A 33 -22.69 -10.77 18.77
N VAL A 34 -21.67 -9.94 18.51
CA VAL A 34 -20.77 -10.12 17.36
C VAL A 34 -19.67 -11.12 17.67
N ASP A 35 -19.59 -12.18 16.86
CA ASP A 35 -18.49 -13.13 16.89
C ASP A 35 -17.25 -12.60 16.13
N THR A 36 -16.10 -12.66 16.79
CA THR A 36 -14.76 -12.33 16.28
C THR A 36 -13.80 -13.49 16.48
N GLY A 37 -14.31 -14.72 16.40
CA GLY A 37 -13.56 -15.96 16.60
C GLY A 37 -12.40 -16.19 15.62
N VAL A 38 -11.68 -17.29 15.86
CA VAL A 38 -10.47 -17.66 15.09
C VAL A 38 -10.76 -17.81 13.60
N CYS A 39 -11.93 -18.37 13.24
CA CYS A 39 -12.32 -18.57 11.84
C CYS A 39 -12.31 -17.25 11.05
N LYS A 40 -12.98 -16.20 11.56
CA LYS A 40 -13.00 -14.87 10.90
C LYS A 40 -11.60 -14.26 10.80
N LYS A 41 -10.73 -14.46 11.80
CA LYS A 41 -9.33 -13.98 11.77
C LYS A 41 -8.53 -14.67 10.66
N VAL A 42 -8.63 -15.99 10.56
CA VAL A 42 -7.93 -16.80 9.55
C VAL A 42 -8.43 -16.48 8.14
N GLU A 43 -9.75 -16.40 7.97
CA GLU A 43 -10.37 -16.00 6.70
C GLU A 43 -9.87 -14.62 6.25
N TRP A 44 -9.86 -13.64 7.16
CA TRP A 44 -9.33 -12.31 6.87
C TRP A 44 -7.84 -12.32 6.49
N LEU A 45 -7.01 -13.14 7.13
CA LEU A 45 -5.60 -13.30 6.74
C LEU A 45 -5.46 -13.91 5.33
N PHE A 46 -6.31 -14.88 5.01
CA PHE A 46 -6.36 -15.48 3.67
C PHE A 46 -6.73 -14.42 2.62
N ASP A 47 -7.73 -13.59 2.91
CA ASP A 47 -8.14 -12.48 2.06
C ASP A 47 -7.04 -11.44 1.87
N CYS A 48 -6.31 -11.10 2.94
CA CYS A 48 -5.17 -10.19 2.84
C CYS A 48 -4.09 -10.73 1.88
N ARG A 49 -3.85 -12.06 1.90
CA ARG A 49 -2.93 -12.71 0.96
C ARG A 49 -3.48 -12.71 -0.46
N ARG A 50 -4.75 -13.05 -0.65
CA ARG A 50 -5.46 -13.06 -1.94
C ARG A 50 -5.44 -11.69 -2.61
N LEU A 51 -5.64 -10.63 -1.83
CA LEU A 51 -5.67 -9.24 -2.29
C LEU A 51 -4.28 -8.58 -2.35
N HIS A 52 -3.21 -9.30 -2.04
CA HIS A 52 -1.83 -8.80 -2.07
C HIS A 52 -1.58 -7.57 -1.16
N LEU A 53 -2.36 -7.42 -0.08
CA LEU A 53 -2.29 -6.27 0.84
C LEU A 53 -1.14 -6.38 1.86
N GLY A 54 -0.57 -7.58 1.98
CA GLY A 54 0.51 -7.92 2.91
C GLY A 54 0.09 -9.05 3.85
N CYS A 55 1.06 -9.69 4.49
CA CYS A 55 0.84 -10.68 5.53
C CYS A 55 1.56 -10.19 6.79
N PRO A 56 1.03 -10.40 8.01
CA PRO A 56 1.78 -10.09 9.23
C PRO A 56 3.10 -10.86 9.22
N ASN A 57 4.21 -10.12 9.32
CA ASN A 57 5.57 -10.68 9.28
C ASN A 57 6.10 -11.03 10.68
N ASP A 58 5.27 -10.88 11.72
CA ASP A 58 5.64 -11.19 13.09
C ASP A 58 5.51 -12.70 13.35
N THR A 59 6.53 -13.29 13.97
CA THR A 59 6.51 -14.67 14.49
C THR A 59 5.52 -14.88 15.64
N ARG A 60 4.81 -13.83 16.07
CA ARG A 60 3.89 -13.81 17.22
C ARG A 60 2.46 -13.43 16.85
N CYS A 61 1.94 -13.93 15.73
CA CYS A 61 0.52 -13.82 15.40
C CYS A 61 -0.32 -14.76 16.29
N ASP A 62 -0.89 -14.23 17.37
CA ASP A 62 -1.72 -15.00 18.31
C ASP A 62 -3.22 -14.77 18.01
N LEU A 63 -3.89 -15.83 17.55
CA LEU A 63 -5.30 -15.82 17.16
C LEU A 63 -6.27 -15.89 18.36
N GLY A 64 -5.77 -16.16 19.56
CA GLY A 64 -6.59 -16.52 20.72
C GLY A 64 -7.38 -15.37 21.34
N SER A 65 -7.04 -14.10 21.10
CA SER A 65 -7.88 -12.97 21.50
C SER A 65 -7.72 -11.79 20.55
N ASP A 66 -8.72 -10.92 20.47
CA ASP A 66 -8.66 -9.73 19.59
C ASP A 66 -7.51 -8.80 19.99
N LEU A 67 -7.31 -8.63 21.30
CA LEU A 67 -6.22 -7.82 21.82
C LEU A 67 -4.83 -8.37 21.47
N ARG A 68 -4.65 -9.69 21.48
CA ARG A 68 -3.37 -10.32 21.10
C ARG A 68 -3.17 -10.32 19.59
N PHE A 69 -4.24 -10.58 18.84
CA PHE A 69 -4.22 -10.60 17.38
C PHE A 69 -3.91 -9.23 16.78
N CYS A 70 -4.51 -8.17 17.31
CA CYS A 70 -4.34 -6.81 16.78
C CYS A 70 -2.98 -6.16 17.15
N ARG A 71 -2.06 -6.87 17.81
CA ARG A 71 -0.72 -6.33 18.14
C ARG A 71 0.18 -6.29 16.90
N GLY A 72 1.08 -5.30 16.88
CA GLY A 72 2.12 -5.20 15.85
C GLY A 72 1.58 -4.90 14.46
N SER A 73 2.00 -5.70 13.48
CA SER A 73 1.74 -5.49 12.04
C SER A 73 0.27 -5.62 11.62
N VAL A 74 -0.57 -6.35 12.37
CA VAL A 74 -2.01 -6.52 12.07
C VAL A 74 -2.76 -5.17 12.12
N LYS A 75 -2.49 -4.33 13.12
CA LYS A 75 -3.10 -2.99 13.21
C LYS A 75 -2.83 -2.15 11.96
N LEU A 76 -1.59 -2.21 11.44
CA LEU A 76 -1.20 -1.50 10.22
C LEU A 76 -1.89 -2.09 8.99
N LEU A 77 -2.06 -3.41 8.93
CA LEU A 77 -2.79 -4.07 7.85
C LEU A 77 -4.27 -3.67 7.85
N MET A 78 -4.94 -3.63 9.01
CA MET A 78 -6.33 -3.16 9.13
C MET A 78 -6.48 -1.70 8.73
N GLN A 79 -5.49 -0.85 9.04
CA GLN A 79 -5.47 0.53 8.58
C GLN A 79 -5.33 0.59 7.05
N ARG A 80 -4.38 -0.15 6.48
CA ARG A 80 -4.15 -0.23 5.03
C ARG A 80 -5.36 -0.78 4.27
N TRP A 81 -6.11 -1.71 4.87
CA TRP A 81 -7.33 -2.27 4.29
C TRP A 81 -8.43 -1.22 4.05
N ARG A 82 -8.41 -0.12 4.82
CA ARG A 82 -9.35 1.01 4.69
C ARG A 82 -8.84 2.11 3.77
N GLU A 83 -7.64 1.96 3.23
CA GLU A 83 -7.03 2.91 2.29
C GLU A 83 -7.18 2.39 0.86
N HIS A 84 -7.20 3.28 -0.15
CA HIS A 84 -7.16 2.80 -1.53
C HIS A 84 -5.84 2.07 -1.81
N ASN A 85 -5.91 0.93 -2.49
CA ASN A 85 -4.72 0.15 -2.89
C ASN A 85 -3.72 0.96 -3.76
N GLU A 86 -4.19 2.01 -4.44
CA GLU A 86 -3.33 2.89 -5.24
C GLU A 86 -2.55 3.95 -4.44
N CYS A 87 -2.93 4.18 -3.18
CA CYS A 87 -2.31 5.23 -2.37
C CYS A 87 -0.89 4.80 -1.95
N GLU A 88 -0.01 5.79 -1.73
CA GLU A 88 1.38 5.50 -1.38
C GLU A 88 1.49 4.84 0.00
N ALA A 89 2.25 3.74 0.10
CA ALA A 89 2.44 2.97 1.33
C ALA A 89 3.23 3.67 2.46
N ARG A 90 3.41 5.01 2.41
CA ARG A 90 4.08 5.77 3.47
C ARG A 90 3.13 5.99 4.66
N PRO A 91 3.61 5.87 5.91
CA PRO A 91 2.78 6.11 7.08
C PRO A 91 2.25 7.55 7.08
N GLY A 92 0.94 7.71 7.28
CA GLY A 92 0.26 9.01 7.34
C GLY A 92 -0.20 9.59 5.99
N LEU A 93 0.03 8.89 4.86
CA LEU A 93 -0.34 9.32 3.50
C LEU A 93 -1.30 8.31 2.83
N GLY A 94 -2.37 7.93 3.53
CA GLY A 94 -3.45 7.09 3.00
C GLY A 94 -4.75 7.87 2.89
N CYS A 95 -5.47 7.75 1.76
CA CYS A 95 -6.85 8.24 1.68
C CYS A 95 -7.79 7.15 2.19
N VAL A 96 -8.65 7.47 3.16
CA VAL A 96 -9.73 6.56 3.58
C VAL A 96 -10.74 6.40 2.44
N VAL A 97 -11.16 5.16 2.18
CA VAL A 97 -12.12 4.81 1.12
C VAL A 97 -13.51 5.36 1.48
N TYR A 98 -13.79 6.62 1.12
CA TYR A 98 -15.14 7.21 1.19
C TYR A 98 -15.61 7.46 -0.24
N SER A 99 -16.08 6.43 -0.94
CA SER A 99 -16.78 6.50 -2.25
C SER A 99 -16.18 7.39 -3.36
N THR A 100 -14.96 7.89 -3.22
CA THR A 100 -14.28 8.72 -4.22
C THR A 100 -13.60 7.82 -5.24
N SER A 101 -13.89 8.02 -6.52
CA SER A 101 -13.34 7.21 -7.61
C SER A 101 -11.84 7.44 -7.89
N ARG A 102 -11.20 8.43 -7.26
CA ARG A 102 -9.78 8.78 -7.50
C ARG A 102 -9.02 9.07 -6.19
N CYS A 103 -7.93 8.33 -5.92
CA CYS A 103 -7.03 8.61 -4.77
C CYS A 103 -6.20 9.89 -5.05
N VAL A 104 -6.25 10.87 -4.15
CA VAL A 104 -5.44 12.11 -4.20
C VAL A 104 -3.95 11.81 -4.03
N HIS A 105 -3.62 10.82 -3.21
CA HIS A 105 -2.26 10.36 -2.91
C HIS A 105 -1.76 9.25 -3.86
N ARG A 106 -2.37 9.12 -5.04
CA ARG A 106 -1.93 8.15 -6.05
C ARG A 106 -0.49 8.41 -6.43
N ARG A 107 0.32 7.35 -6.41
CA ARG A 107 1.74 7.38 -6.76
C ARG A 107 1.92 7.93 -8.18
N LYS A 108 2.33 9.21 -8.31
CA LYS A 108 2.44 9.85 -9.64
C LYS A 108 3.61 9.24 -10.42
N LEU A 109 3.29 8.45 -11.45
CA LEU A 109 4.26 7.84 -12.37
C LEU A 109 5.26 8.87 -12.95
N LYS A 110 4.83 10.14 -13.05
CA LYS A 110 5.65 11.31 -13.42
C LYS A 110 6.97 11.40 -12.65
N TYR A 111 7.02 11.06 -11.36
CA TYR A 111 8.27 11.19 -10.59
C TYR A 111 9.31 10.11 -10.95
N ARG A 112 8.88 8.88 -11.29
CA ARG A 112 9.80 7.82 -11.76
C ARG A 112 10.37 8.17 -13.13
N VAL A 113 9.51 8.57 -14.07
CA VAL A 113 9.94 8.99 -15.41
C VAL A 113 10.88 10.20 -15.35
N LYS A 114 10.57 11.21 -14.53
CA LYS A 114 11.43 12.38 -14.34
C LYS A 114 12.79 12.03 -13.70
N ARG A 115 12.85 11.02 -12.82
CA ARG A 115 14.12 10.51 -12.27
C ARG A 115 14.94 9.77 -13.33
N LEU A 116 14.28 8.90 -14.10
CA LEU A 116 14.93 8.10 -15.14
C LEU A 116 15.46 8.99 -16.28
N MET A 117 14.68 9.99 -16.71
CA MET A 117 15.14 10.98 -17.69
C MET A 117 16.32 11.79 -17.17
N ARG A 118 16.31 12.23 -15.90
CA ARG A 118 17.46 12.96 -15.32
C ARG A 118 18.72 12.11 -15.28
N LEU A 119 18.63 10.85 -14.85
CA LEU A 119 19.75 9.91 -14.83
C LEU A 119 20.31 9.64 -16.23
N LYS A 120 19.44 9.43 -17.21
CA LYS A 120 19.83 9.18 -18.60
C LYS A 120 20.51 10.42 -19.22
N LEU A 121 19.94 11.61 -18.99
CA LEU A 121 20.51 12.88 -19.44
C LEU A 121 21.89 13.15 -18.82
N THR A 122 22.10 12.86 -17.53
CA THR A 122 23.40 13.07 -16.88
C THR A 122 24.50 12.13 -17.36
N ILE A 123 24.16 10.95 -17.90
CA ILE A 123 25.12 9.97 -18.42
C ILE A 123 25.41 10.22 -19.91
N ASP A 124 24.38 10.48 -20.71
CA ASP A 124 24.52 10.60 -22.16
C ASP A 124 25.19 11.93 -22.58
N LEU A 125 24.92 13.03 -21.86
CA LEU A 125 25.47 14.36 -22.18
C LEU A 125 27.01 14.46 -22.09
N PRO A 126 27.70 14.00 -21.02
CA PRO A 126 29.16 14.06 -20.96
C PRO A 126 29.84 13.17 -22.00
N LEU A 127 29.25 12.02 -22.36
CA LEU A 127 29.79 11.14 -23.39
C LEU A 127 29.70 11.79 -24.78
N LEU A 128 28.59 12.48 -25.06
CA LEU A 128 28.40 13.21 -26.30
C LEU A 128 29.36 14.41 -26.41
N ILE A 129 29.60 15.13 -25.29
CA ILE A 129 30.61 16.19 -25.21
C ILE A 129 32.02 15.63 -25.47
N LEU A 130 32.37 14.50 -24.84
CA LEU A 130 33.66 13.85 -25.05
C LEU A 130 33.87 13.46 -26.52
N ALA A 131 32.87 12.84 -27.16
CA ALA A 131 32.93 12.47 -28.56
C ALA A 131 33.11 13.70 -29.47
N LEU A 132 32.43 14.81 -29.17
CA LEU A 132 32.53 16.04 -29.94
C LEU A 132 33.91 16.69 -29.79
N LEU A 133 34.50 16.66 -28.60
CA LEU A 133 35.88 17.11 -28.36
C LEU A 133 36.91 16.27 -29.13
N VAL A 134 36.72 14.94 -29.21
CA VAL A 134 37.59 14.06 -30.01
C VAL A 134 37.50 14.39 -31.50
N VAL A 135 36.29 14.59 -32.02
CA VAL A 135 36.07 14.94 -33.43
C VAL A 135 36.67 16.32 -33.74
N LEU A 136 36.44 17.31 -32.88
CA LEU A 136 37.03 18.64 -33.05
C LEU A 136 38.57 18.60 -32.95
N GLY A 137 39.13 17.88 -31.99
CA GLY A 137 40.58 17.71 -31.85
C GLY A 137 41.21 17.03 -33.07
N ALA A 138 40.56 15.99 -33.60
CA ALA A 138 41.00 15.35 -34.84
C ALA A 138 40.96 16.32 -36.03
N TRP A 139 39.88 17.09 -36.16
CA TRP A 139 39.73 18.07 -37.24
C TRP A 139 40.78 19.19 -37.18
N TRP A 140 41.13 19.64 -35.98
CA TRP A 140 42.20 20.63 -35.75
C TRP A 140 43.61 20.05 -35.96
N ALA A 141 43.81 18.74 -35.80
CA ALA A 141 45.10 18.07 -36.03
C ALA A 141 45.36 17.74 -37.51
N VAL A 142 44.32 17.60 -38.34
CA VAL A 142 44.44 17.37 -39.80
C VAL A 142 45.34 18.40 -40.52
N PRO A 143 45.23 19.73 -40.28
CA PRO A 143 46.11 20.70 -40.92
C PRO A 143 47.57 20.67 -40.43
N LEU A 144 47.87 20.04 -39.28
CA LEU A 144 49.23 19.92 -38.75
C LEU A 144 49.99 18.70 -39.29
N PHE A 145 49.29 17.71 -39.85
CA PHE A 145 49.89 16.48 -40.41
C PHE A 145 49.98 16.47 -41.95
N CYS A 146 49.49 17.52 -42.63
CA CYS A 146 49.54 17.67 -44.09
C CYS A 146 50.42 18.85 -44.56
N GLY A 147 51.33 19.33 -43.71
CA GLY A 147 52.35 20.33 -44.05
C GLY A 147 53.75 19.73 -44.13
#